data_AF-E4Z006-F1
#
_entry.id   AF-E4Z006-F1
#
_cell.length_a   1.000
_cell.length_b   1.000
_cell.length_c   1.000
_cell.angle_alpha   90.00
_cell.angle_beta   90.00
_cell.angle_gamma   90.00
#
_symmetry.space_group_name_H-M   'P 1'
#
loop_
_entity.id
_entity.type
_entity.pdbx_description
1 polymer ?
#
loop_
_entity_poly.entity_id
_entity_poly.type
_entity_poly.pdbx_seq_one_letter_code
_entity_poly.pdbx_strand_id
1 'polypeptide(L)'
;DMKKSTREHDQKCAEQVAKLTQIASEDLDLEQVLFASCEPMVEKFCKPALKSEDEGKVLGCLINHKNEQEMDEKCQAGVLHFQIISMTDYKLGFAFFKSCKKDIQMYCHDKAAQQSKPQIVHCLSERIRDAVLSESSHDISDVCRSQVNFELLSESEDVRLRPEIIRACALDIKVHCGDTKPGAGRIEECLKEKKDDLSNKCAGVLFEDIEIEADNPTVDYFLVKACKPVIHAHCGHAANMKNVMPCLIEQIGNDLMSKECRMAVKARQMMGAENIKLNPQLSKACHLDIQKVCPAEFGEMKQLVSELKADMNSEKGALF
;
A
#
# COMPACT_ATOMS: atom_id res chain seq x y z
N ASP A 1 -4.75 2.46 -46.47
CA ASP A 1 -4.57 1.50 -45.36
C ASP A 1 -3.41 1.83 -44.42
N MET A 2 -3.48 2.95 -43.68
CA MET A 2 -2.39 3.42 -42.81
C MET A 2 -2.72 3.39 -41.30
N LYS A 3 -3.83 2.76 -40.91
CA LYS A 3 -4.31 2.69 -39.51
C LYS A 3 -4.18 1.32 -38.85
N LYS A 4 -3.62 0.31 -39.52
CA LYS A 4 -3.47 -1.06 -38.99
C LYS A 4 -2.08 -1.39 -38.44
N SER A 5 -1.06 -0.53 -38.63
CA SER A 5 0.34 -0.88 -38.33
C SER A 5 0.89 -0.40 -36.98
N THR A 6 0.13 0.38 -36.19
CA THR A 6 0.66 1.02 -34.97
C THR A 6 0.28 0.34 -33.66
N ARG A 7 -0.67 -0.62 -33.64
CA ARG A 7 -1.00 -1.37 -32.40
C ARG A 7 -0.24 -2.70 -32.25
N GLU A 8 0.20 -3.30 -33.34
CA GLU A 8 0.92 -4.59 -33.33
C GLU A 8 2.43 -4.43 -33.12
N HIS A 9 2.98 -3.25 -33.41
CA HIS A 9 4.39 -2.91 -33.20
C HIS A 9 4.73 -2.54 -31.75
N ASP A 10 3.74 -2.32 -30.89
CA ASP A 10 3.96 -1.85 -29.53
C ASP A 10 3.97 -2.97 -28.49
N GLN A 11 3.32 -4.12 -28.75
CA GLN A 11 3.30 -5.21 -27.78
C GLN A 11 4.60 -6.00 -27.76
N LYS A 12 5.20 -6.29 -28.94
CA LYS A 12 6.54 -6.89 -29.00
C LYS A 12 7.61 -5.93 -28.51
N CYS A 13 7.48 -4.63 -28.81
CA CYS A 13 8.35 -3.59 -28.26
C CYS A 13 8.21 -3.53 -26.74
N ALA A 14 6.99 -3.40 -26.20
CA ALA A 14 6.73 -3.39 -24.76
C ALA A 14 7.13 -4.69 -24.05
N GLU A 15 7.00 -5.86 -24.68
CA GLU A 15 7.50 -7.14 -24.14
C GLU A 15 9.03 -7.19 -24.14
N GLN A 16 9.68 -6.73 -25.21
CA GLN A 16 11.13 -6.63 -25.24
C GLN A 16 11.66 -5.52 -24.33
N VAL A 17 10.95 -4.41 -24.17
CA VAL A 17 11.23 -3.34 -23.21
C VAL A 17 11.01 -3.88 -21.81
N ALA A 18 9.88 -4.49 -21.47
CA ALA A 18 9.67 -5.09 -20.14
C ALA A 18 10.68 -6.18 -19.84
N LYS A 19 11.08 -7.01 -20.81
CA LYS A 19 12.14 -8.01 -20.65
C LYS A 19 13.51 -7.32 -20.53
N LEU A 20 13.77 -6.27 -21.29
CA LEU A 20 14.99 -5.46 -21.22
C LEU A 20 15.03 -4.63 -19.96
N THR A 21 13.91 -4.18 -19.38
CA THR A 21 13.78 -3.44 -18.11
C THR A 21 13.72 -4.42 -16.95
N GLN A 22 13.42 -5.70 -17.19
CA GLN A 22 13.62 -6.78 -16.22
C GLN A 22 15.11 -7.17 -16.17
N ILE A 23 15.77 -7.25 -17.32
CA ILE A 23 17.22 -7.47 -17.42
C ILE A 23 17.99 -6.19 -17.04
N ALA A 24 17.48 -5.01 -17.36
CA ALA A 24 17.98 -3.70 -16.95
C ALA A 24 17.28 -3.23 -15.67
N SER A 25 16.55 -4.10 -14.97
CA SER A 25 16.39 -3.94 -13.52
C SER A 25 17.56 -4.60 -12.80
N GLU A 26 18.34 -5.42 -13.51
CA GLU A 26 19.79 -5.58 -13.37
C GLU A 26 20.48 -4.42 -14.16
N ASP A 27 19.97 -3.18 -14.04
CA ASP A 27 20.59 -1.99 -14.68
C ASP A 27 21.92 -1.78 -13.99
N LEU A 28 22.98 -2.27 -14.60
CA LEU A 28 24.32 -2.20 -14.04
C LEU A 28 24.70 -0.77 -13.61
N ASP A 29 24.12 0.29 -14.18
CA ASP A 29 24.38 1.69 -13.83
C ASP A 29 23.51 2.24 -12.67
N LEU A 30 22.19 1.99 -12.66
CA LEU A 30 21.32 2.41 -11.55
C LEU A 30 21.62 1.58 -10.31
N GLU A 31 21.87 0.29 -10.51
CA GLU A 31 22.33 -0.64 -9.50
C GLU A 31 23.72 -0.20 -8.99
N GLN A 32 24.69 0.10 -9.85
CA GLN A 32 26.00 0.57 -9.40
C GLN A 32 25.97 1.90 -8.65
N VAL A 33 25.15 2.88 -9.07
CA VAL A 33 25.03 4.18 -8.36
C VAL A 33 24.27 4.03 -7.04
N LEU A 34 23.19 3.24 -7.02
CA LEU A 34 22.42 2.95 -5.81
C LEU A 34 23.26 2.16 -4.81
N PHE A 35 23.89 1.07 -5.25
CA PHE A 35 24.74 0.24 -4.40
C PHE A 35 25.97 1.01 -3.90
N ALA A 36 26.63 1.82 -4.74
CA ALA A 36 27.75 2.66 -4.27
C ALA A 36 27.30 3.70 -3.22
N SER A 37 26.11 4.28 -3.38
CA SER A 37 25.56 5.25 -2.41
C SER A 37 25.05 4.57 -1.14
N CYS A 38 24.58 3.32 -1.24
CA CYS A 38 23.99 2.57 -0.15
C CYS A 38 24.95 1.60 0.55
N GLU A 39 26.15 1.35 0.03
CA GLU A 39 27.13 0.40 0.59
C GLU A 39 27.33 0.58 2.11
N PRO A 40 27.55 1.82 2.65
CA PRO A 40 27.70 2.00 4.08
C PRO A 40 26.43 1.62 4.87
N MET A 41 25.25 1.84 4.27
CA MET A 41 23.96 1.54 4.88
C MET A 41 23.64 0.05 4.81
N VAL A 42 24.05 -0.63 3.74
CA VAL A 42 23.94 -2.09 3.60
C VAL A 42 24.80 -2.79 4.66
N GLU A 43 26.04 -2.35 4.86
CA GLU A 43 26.92 -2.85 5.92
C GLU A 43 26.39 -2.56 7.33
N LYS A 44 25.65 -1.47 7.49
CA LYS A 44 25.12 -1.08 8.80
C LYS A 44 23.85 -1.81 9.17
N PHE A 45 22.86 -1.84 8.27
CA PHE A 45 21.52 -2.33 8.55
C PHE A 45 21.26 -3.73 7.97
N CYS A 46 21.93 -4.10 6.88
CA CYS A 46 21.53 -5.21 6.02
C CYS A 46 22.59 -6.32 5.87
N LYS A 47 23.62 -6.35 6.74
CA LYS A 47 24.64 -7.43 6.80
C LYS A 47 24.08 -8.86 6.69
N PRO A 48 22.97 -9.23 7.36
CA PRO A 48 22.40 -10.56 7.21
C PRO A 48 21.83 -10.83 5.81
N ALA A 49 21.32 -9.80 5.12
CA ALA A 49 20.75 -9.93 3.79
C ALA A 49 21.82 -10.16 2.71
N LEU A 50 23.03 -9.62 2.90
CA LEU A 50 24.19 -9.86 2.01
C LEU A 50 24.59 -11.33 1.89
N LYS A 51 24.30 -12.14 2.92
CA LYS A 51 24.65 -13.56 2.94
C LYS A 51 23.62 -14.44 2.21
N SER A 52 22.55 -13.84 1.71
CA SER A 52 21.49 -14.58 1.03
C SER A 52 21.73 -14.59 -0.48
N GLU A 53 21.40 -15.71 -1.13
CA GLU A 53 21.40 -15.84 -2.60
C GLU A 53 20.26 -15.05 -3.28
N ASP A 54 19.51 -14.22 -2.54
CA ASP A 54 18.34 -13.49 -3.04
C ASP A 54 18.60 -11.99 -2.94
N GLU A 55 19.04 -11.40 -4.05
CA GLU A 55 19.40 -9.98 -4.18
C GLU A 55 18.23 -9.04 -3.78
N GLY A 56 16.98 -9.49 -3.97
CA GLY A 56 15.79 -8.74 -3.54
C GLY A 56 15.71 -8.50 -2.02
N LYS A 57 16.44 -9.27 -1.21
CA LYS A 57 16.45 -9.10 0.25
C LYS A 57 17.25 -7.89 0.71
N VAL A 58 18.30 -7.51 0.00
CA VAL A 58 19.10 -6.33 0.36
C VAL A 58 18.27 -5.07 0.17
N LEU A 59 17.63 -4.94 -0.99
CA LEU A 59 16.74 -3.82 -1.29
C LEU A 59 15.53 -3.78 -0.34
N GLY A 60 14.88 -4.92 -0.07
CA GLY A 60 13.79 -4.98 0.92
C GLY A 60 14.23 -4.54 2.32
N CYS A 61 15.46 -4.89 2.73
CA CYS A 61 16.04 -4.40 3.98
C CYS A 61 16.28 -2.88 3.96
N LEU A 62 16.87 -2.34 2.89
CA LEU A 62 17.08 -0.90 2.74
C LEU A 62 15.76 -0.11 2.79
N ILE A 63 14.70 -0.62 2.15
CA ILE A 63 13.35 -0.04 2.22
C ILE A 63 12.86 0.03 3.68
N ASN A 64 13.00 -1.05 4.45
CA ASN A 64 12.57 -1.09 5.85
C ASN A 64 13.35 -0.11 6.75
N HIS A 65 14.61 0.19 6.39
CA HIS A 65 15.47 1.08 7.16
C HIS A 65 15.57 2.51 6.59
N LYS A 66 14.90 2.83 5.47
CA LYS A 66 15.08 4.10 4.75
C LYS A 66 14.79 5.36 5.55
N ASN A 67 14.06 5.24 6.65
CA ASN A 67 13.67 6.36 7.51
C ASN A 67 14.32 6.32 8.89
N GLU A 68 15.34 5.48 9.10
CA GLU A 68 16.14 5.51 10.31
C GLU A 68 17.00 6.77 10.34
N GLN A 69 17.21 7.34 11.53
CA GLN A 69 17.93 8.61 11.69
C GLN A 69 19.35 8.57 11.10
N GLU A 70 19.97 7.39 11.13
CA GLU A 70 21.33 7.18 10.66
C GLU A 70 21.41 6.72 9.19
N MET A 71 20.28 6.73 8.47
CA MET A 71 20.24 6.47 7.02
C MET A 71 20.85 7.65 6.25
N ASP A 72 21.74 7.37 5.31
CA ASP A 72 22.35 8.38 4.44
C ASP A 72 21.31 8.97 3.48
N GLU A 73 21.33 10.30 3.29
CA GLU A 73 20.34 11.01 2.47
C GLU A 73 20.37 10.59 0.99
N LYS A 74 21.56 10.26 0.44
CA LYS A 74 21.68 9.81 -0.96
C LYS A 74 21.15 8.39 -1.10
N CYS A 75 21.48 7.51 -0.15
CA CYS A 75 20.91 6.16 -0.14
C CYS A 75 19.38 6.20 0.02
N GLN A 76 18.86 7.01 0.96
CA GLN A 76 17.42 7.20 1.14
C GLN A 76 16.74 7.67 -0.15
N ALA A 77 17.30 8.68 -0.81
CA ALA A 77 16.77 9.19 -2.08
C ALA A 77 16.82 8.14 -3.19
N GLY A 78 17.91 7.38 -3.29
CA GLY A 78 18.06 6.29 -4.25
C GLY A 78 17.05 5.16 -4.04
N VAL A 79 16.86 4.72 -2.79
CA VAL A 79 15.87 3.70 -2.42
C VAL A 79 14.46 4.15 -2.78
N LEU A 80 14.10 5.40 -2.43
CA LEU A 80 12.80 5.94 -2.79
C LEU A 80 12.62 6.04 -4.30
N HIS A 81 13.63 6.50 -5.03
CA HIS A 81 13.58 6.61 -6.48
C HIS A 81 13.34 5.25 -7.13
N PHE A 82 14.05 4.21 -6.66
CA PHE A 82 13.82 2.84 -7.08
C PHE A 82 12.38 2.40 -6.79
N GLN A 83 11.86 2.66 -5.58
CA GLN A 83 10.48 2.32 -5.23
C GLN A 83 9.48 2.97 -6.19
N ILE A 84 9.67 4.26 -6.53
CA ILE A 84 8.81 4.99 -7.48
C ILE A 84 8.84 4.36 -8.88
N ILE A 85 10.04 4.04 -9.40
CA ILE A 85 10.17 3.38 -10.71
C ILE A 85 9.44 2.04 -10.70
N SER A 86 9.62 1.25 -9.63
CA SER A 86 9.03 -0.08 -9.50
C SER A 86 7.48 -0.07 -9.51
N MET A 87 6.84 1.06 -9.24
CA MET A 87 5.38 1.17 -9.28
C MET A 87 4.80 0.99 -10.69
N THR A 88 5.57 1.31 -11.73
CA THR A 88 5.09 1.34 -13.11
C THR A 88 4.78 -0.04 -13.67
N ASP A 89 5.51 -1.07 -13.23
CA ASP A 89 5.29 -2.46 -13.60
C ASP A 89 5.65 -3.37 -12.41
N TYR A 90 4.70 -4.23 -12.01
CA TYR A 90 4.88 -5.18 -10.91
C TYR A 90 6.04 -6.17 -11.10
N LYS A 91 6.51 -6.35 -12.34
CA LYS A 91 7.66 -7.20 -12.66
C LYS A 91 9.00 -6.59 -12.23
N LEU A 92 9.06 -5.26 -12.04
CA LEU A 92 10.27 -4.56 -11.59
C LEU A 92 10.56 -4.77 -10.10
N GLY A 93 9.55 -5.18 -9.32
CA GLY A 93 9.75 -5.63 -7.95
C GLY A 93 10.06 -7.13 -7.92
N PHE A 94 11.32 -7.53 -8.00
CA PHE A 94 11.72 -8.94 -8.10
C PHE A 94 11.11 -9.83 -6.99
N ALA A 95 11.19 -9.41 -5.73
CA ALA A 95 10.66 -10.18 -4.59
C ALA A 95 9.12 -10.34 -4.67
N PHE A 96 8.41 -9.26 -5.01
CA PHE A 96 6.96 -9.26 -5.21
C PHE A 96 6.56 -10.16 -6.38
N PHE A 97 7.19 -9.96 -7.55
CA PHE A 97 6.93 -10.75 -8.75
C PHE A 97 7.18 -12.24 -8.52
N LYS A 98 8.34 -12.60 -7.97
CA LYS A 98 8.71 -14.00 -7.67
C LYS A 98 7.69 -14.68 -6.76
N SER A 99 7.23 -13.97 -5.73
CA SER A 99 6.32 -14.51 -4.71
C SER A 99 4.87 -14.58 -5.19
N CYS A 100 4.42 -13.59 -5.96
CA CYS A 100 3.02 -13.44 -6.35
C CYS A 100 2.71 -13.87 -7.79
N LYS A 101 3.70 -14.27 -8.60
CA LYS A 101 3.49 -14.58 -10.04
C LYS A 101 2.31 -15.50 -10.31
N LYS A 102 2.19 -16.61 -9.56
CA LYS A 102 1.10 -17.59 -9.76
C LYS A 102 -0.26 -17.00 -9.36
N ASP A 103 -0.30 -16.35 -8.21
CA ASP A 103 -1.52 -15.73 -7.67
C ASP A 103 -2.02 -14.61 -8.59
N ILE A 104 -1.12 -13.78 -9.12
CA ILE A 104 -1.44 -12.74 -10.10
C ILE A 104 -2.06 -13.36 -11.35
N GLN A 105 -1.40 -14.37 -11.94
CA GLN A 105 -1.87 -15.05 -13.15
C GLN A 105 -3.26 -15.67 -12.99
N MET A 106 -3.59 -16.10 -11.78
CA MET A 106 -4.85 -16.78 -11.49
C MET A 106 -6.00 -15.81 -11.19
N TYR A 107 -5.72 -14.71 -10.48
CA TYR A 107 -6.79 -13.88 -9.90
C TYR A 107 -6.82 -12.43 -10.40
N CYS A 108 -5.67 -11.87 -10.81
CA CYS A 108 -5.55 -10.43 -11.09
C CYS A 108 -5.05 -10.10 -12.50
N HIS A 109 -4.72 -11.12 -13.31
CA HIS A 109 -4.13 -10.93 -14.64
C HIS A 109 -5.20 -10.70 -15.70
N ASP A 110 -5.55 -9.43 -15.92
CA ASP A 110 -6.30 -9.05 -17.11
C ASP A 110 -5.32 -8.91 -18.30
N LYS A 111 -5.39 -9.86 -19.24
CA LYS A 111 -4.55 -9.86 -20.45
C LYS A 111 -4.75 -8.63 -21.34
N ALA A 112 -5.86 -7.91 -21.18
CA ALA A 112 -6.19 -6.74 -21.99
C ALA A 112 -5.67 -5.42 -21.40
N ALA A 113 -5.14 -5.41 -20.17
CA ALA A 113 -4.74 -4.19 -19.47
C ALA A 113 -3.24 -4.22 -19.09
N GLN A 114 -2.53 -3.12 -19.38
CA GLN A 114 -1.26 -2.85 -18.72
C GLN A 114 -1.57 -2.45 -17.28
N GLN A 115 -1.25 -3.33 -16.32
CA GLN A 115 -1.50 -3.10 -14.90
C GLN A 115 -0.22 -2.66 -14.20
N SER A 116 -0.30 -1.54 -13.48
CA SER A 116 0.76 -1.06 -12.59
C SER A 116 0.89 -1.95 -11.34
N LYS A 117 2.01 -1.80 -10.62
CA LYS A 117 2.23 -2.54 -9.37
C LYS A 117 1.15 -2.24 -8.31
N PRO A 118 0.78 -0.98 -8.02
CA PRO A 118 -0.28 -0.69 -7.04
C PRO A 118 -1.62 -1.33 -7.40
N GLN A 119 -2.00 -1.32 -8.69
CA GLN A 119 -3.26 -1.96 -9.13
C GLN A 119 -3.28 -3.47 -8.86
N ILE A 120 -2.16 -4.15 -9.07
CA ILE A 120 -2.04 -5.59 -8.78
C ILE A 120 -2.02 -5.84 -7.27
N VAL A 121 -1.28 -5.03 -6.51
CA VAL A 121 -1.22 -5.11 -5.04
C VAL A 121 -2.62 -4.95 -4.44
N HIS A 122 -3.38 -3.96 -4.91
CA HIS A 122 -4.75 -3.69 -4.45
C HIS A 122 -5.70 -4.83 -4.84
N CYS A 123 -5.65 -5.33 -6.08
CA CYS A 123 -6.44 -6.50 -6.49
C CYS A 123 -6.21 -7.73 -5.58
N LEU A 124 -4.94 -8.03 -5.27
CA LEU A 124 -4.59 -9.13 -4.37
C LEU A 124 -5.05 -8.85 -2.93
N SER A 125 -4.93 -7.61 -2.46
CA SER A 125 -5.41 -7.15 -1.15
C SER A 125 -6.92 -7.35 -0.99
N GLU A 126 -7.70 -6.92 -1.98
CA GLU A 126 -9.15 -7.10 -2.02
C GLU A 126 -9.51 -8.59 -2.01
N ARG A 127 -8.82 -9.41 -2.80
CA ARG A 127 -9.04 -10.87 -2.82
C ARG A 127 -8.74 -11.50 -1.46
N ILE A 128 -7.68 -11.05 -0.79
CA ILE A 128 -7.31 -11.49 0.56
C ILE A 128 -8.39 -11.11 1.58
N ARG A 129 -8.90 -9.88 1.52
CA ARG A 129 -9.99 -9.38 2.36
C ARG A 129 -11.28 -10.17 2.14
N ASP A 130 -11.73 -10.29 0.89
CA ASP A 130 -13.00 -10.92 0.53
C ASP A 130 -13.02 -12.40 0.92
N ALA A 131 -11.89 -13.10 0.78
CA ALA A 131 -11.77 -14.49 1.23
C ALA A 131 -11.96 -14.64 2.75
N VAL A 132 -11.58 -13.63 3.53
CA VAL A 132 -11.72 -13.62 5.00
C VAL A 132 -13.16 -13.30 5.41
N LEU A 133 -13.79 -12.36 4.70
CA LEU A 133 -15.18 -11.99 4.94
C LEU A 133 -16.15 -13.12 4.57
N SER A 134 -15.87 -13.84 3.48
CA SER A 134 -16.73 -14.90 2.95
C SER A 134 -16.47 -16.30 3.53
N GLU A 135 -15.50 -16.46 4.43
CA GLU A 135 -15.09 -17.76 5.01
C GLU A 135 -14.68 -18.81 3.94
N SER A 136 -14.33 -18.35 2.75
CA SER A 136 -13.80 -19.19 1.68
C SER A 136 -12.34 -19.57 1.94
N SER A 137 -11.88 -20.66 1.34
CA SER A 137 -10.47 -21.07 1.40
C SER A 137 -9.53 -19.93 0.98
N HIS A 138 -8.40 -19.83 1.67
CA HIS A 138 -7.36 -18.85 1.38
C HIS A 138 -6.67 -19.19 0.05
N ASP A 139 -7.13 -18.53 -1.01
CA ASP A 139 -6.68 -18.75 -2.39
C ASP A 139 -5.28 -18.18 -2.70
N ILE A 140 -4.89 -17.08 -2.03
CA ILE A 140 -3.56 -16.46 -2.20
C ILE A 140 -2.55 -17.10 -1.24
N SER A 141 -1.37 -17.45 -1.76
CA SER A 141 -0.28 -18.05 -0.98
C SER A 141 0.24 -17.14 0.15
N ASP A 142 0.68 -17.71 1.28
CA ASP A 142 1.20 -16.94 2.43
C ASP A 142 2.44 -16.10 2.08
N VAL A 143 3.27 -16.60 1.17
CA VAL A 143 4.45 -15.88 0.66
C VAL A 143 4.02 -14.66 -0.15
N CYS A 144 3.00 -14.80 -1.00
CA CYS A 144 2.45 -13.66 -1.71
C CYS A 144 1.73 -12.68 -0.76
N ARG A 145 0.94 -13.16 0.20
CA ARG A 145 0.29 -12.32 1.23
C ARG A 145 1.30 -11.44 1.97
N SER A 146 2.44 -12.02 2.34
CA SER A 146 3.52 -11.30 3.01
C SER A 146 4.10 -10.19 2.13
N GLN A 147 4.25 -10.44 0.82
CA GLN A 147 4.69 -9.42 -0.13
C GLN A 147 3.62 -8.35 -0.40
N VAL A 148 2.34 -8.71 -0.50
CA VAL A 148 1.24 -7.74 -0.60
C VAL A 148 1.24 -6.81 0.61
N ASN A 149 1.38 -7.34 1.82
CA ASN A 149 1.48 -6.53 3.03
C ASN A 149 2.71 -5.60 3.02
N PHE A 150 3.86 -6.09 2.53
CA PHE A 150 5.06 -5.27 2.40
C PHE A 150 4.85 -4.10 1.44
N GLU A 151 4.23 -4.34 0.28
CA GLU A 151 3.94 -3.29 -0.69
C GLU A 151 2.93 -2.28 -0.16
N LEU A 152 1.82 -2.73 0.44
CA LEU A 152 0.83 -1.83 1.05
C LEU A 152 1.43 -0.98 2.18
N LEU A 153 2.27 -1.56 3.03
CA LEU A 153 2.98 -0.83 4.08
C LEU A 153 3.96 0.19 3.47
N SER A 154 4.61 -0.15 2.37
CA SER A 154 5.47 0.75 1.62
C SER A 154 4.68 1.89 0.97
N GLU A 155 3.48 1.64 0.46
CA GLU A 155 2.59 2.66 -0.09
C GLU A 155 2.12 3.64 1.01
N SER A 156 1.71 3.13 2.18
CA SER A 156 1.30 3.95 3.36
C SER A 156 2.45 4.79 3.94
N GLU A 157 3.70 4.41 3.66
CA GLU A 157 4.86 5.14 4.17
C GLU A 157 5.08 6.49 3.47
N ASP A 158 4.76 6.62 2.19
CA ASP A 158 4.98 7.87 1.46
C ASP A 158 3.97 8.02 0.34
N VAL A 159 3.22 9.12 0.36
CA VAL A 159 2.22 9.43 -0.67
C VAL A 159 2.79 9.44 -2.09
N ARG A 160 4.10 9.66 -2.28
CA ARG A 160 4.76 9.56 -3.60
C ARG A 160 4.78 8.13 -4.16
N LEU A 161 4.55 7.13 -3.31
CA LEU A 161 4.35 5.73 -3.66
C LEU A 161 2.87 5.38 -3.91
N ARG A 162 1.98 6.38 -3.90
CA ARG A 162 0.55 6.25 -4.18
C ARG A 162 0.14 7.20 -5.32
N PRO A 163 0.21 6.76 -6.59
CA PRO A 163 -0.12 7.61 -7.74
C PRO A 163 -1.52 8.22 -7.70
N GLU A 164 -2.50 7.48 -7.18
CA GLU A 164 -3.90 7.95 -7.06
C GLU A 164 -4.05 9.06 -6.01
N ILE A 165 -3.43 8.91 -4.83
CA ILE A 165 -3.36 9.97 -3.80
C ILE A 165 -2.69 11.23 -4.37
N ILE A 166 -1.54 11.11 -5.05
CA ILE A 166 -0.88 12.27 -5.65
C ILE A 166 -1.80 12.97 -6.66
N ARG A 167 -2.49 12.20 -7.51
CA ARG A 167 -3.36 12.77 -8.54
C ARG A 167 -4.56 13.50 -7.95
N ALA A 168 -5.21 12.90 -6.94
CA ALA A 168 -6.43 13.45 -6.35
C ALA A 168 -6.16 14.52 -5.29
N CYS A 169 -5.08 14.39 -4.52
CA CYS A 169 -4.79 15.20 -3.33
C CYS A 169 -3.70 16.25 -3.51
N ALA A 170 -3.11 16.44 -4.70
CA ALA A 170 -1.97 17.37 -4.87
C ALA A 170 -2.23 18.79 -4.33
N LEU A 171 -3.42 19.35 -4.57
CA LEU A 171 -3.80 20.66 -4.05
C LEU A 171 -4.05 20.62 -2.54
N ASP A 172 -4.76 19.61 -2.05
CA ASP A 172 -5.06 19.45 -0.63
C ASP A 172 -3.78 19.26 0.19
N ILE A 173 -2.82 18.48 -0.29
CA ILE A 173 -1.49 18.32 0.31
C ILE A 173 -0.80 19.68 0.41
N LYS A 174 -0.80 20.48 -0.66
CA LYS A 174 -0.16 21.79 -0.66
C LYS A 174 -0.82 22.75 0.32
N VAL A 175 -2.15 22.75 0.40
CA VAL A 175 -2.92 23.69 1.23
C VAL A 175 -2.92 23.31 2.70
N HIS A 176 -3.12 22.03 3.01
CA HIS A 176 -3.36 21.56 4.38
C HIS A 176 -2.12 20.90 5.01
N CYS A 177 -1.20 20.39 4.20
CA CYS A 177 -0.05 19.59 4.65
C CYS A 177 1.30 20.06 4.08
N GLY A 178 1.38 21.29 3.56
CA GLY A 178 2.58 21.81 2.88
C GLY A 178 3.81 21.95 3.78
N ASP A 179 3.61 22.13 5.08
CA ASP A 179 4.68 22.23 6.09
C ASP A 179 5.12 20.85 6.63
N THR A 180 4.43 19.79 6.25
CA THR A 180 4.72 18.43 6.71
C THR A 180 5.84 17.83 5.87
N LYS A 181 6.85 17.24 6.53
CA LYS A 181 7.96 16.57 5.83
C LYS A 181 7.48 15.25 5.19
N PRO A 182 7.77 15.01 3.89
CA PRO A 182 7.45 13.73 3.24
C PRO A 182 8.10 12.51 3.90
N GLY A 183 7.55 11.32 3.64
CA GLY A 183 8.00 10.05 4.19
C GLY A 183 7.54 9.78 5.63
N ALA A 184 7.76 8.55 6.06
CA ALA A 184 7.36 8.00 7.35
C ALA A 184 5.87 8.12 7.70
N GLY A 185 5.00 8.08 6.70
CA GLY A 185 3.53 8.15 6.80
C GLY A 185 2.98 9.54 7.12
N ARG A 186 3.83 10.56 7.27
CA ARG A 186 3.42 11.86 7.84
C ARG A 186 2.43 12.64 7.00
N ILE A 187 2.58 12.63 5.66
CA ILE A 187 1.67 13.35 4.77
C ILE A 187 0.30 12.69 4.79
N GLU A 188 0.25 11.37 4.70
CA GLU A 188 -1.02 10.62 4.75
C GLU A 188 -1.71 10.81 6.11
N GLU A 189 -0.95 10.80 7.21
CA GLU A 189 -1.48 11.11 8.55
C GLU A 189 -2.07 12.51 8.63
N CYS A 190 -1.36 13.51 8.09
CA CYS A 190 -1.88 14.88 8.01
C CYS A 190 -3.18 14.98 7.19
N LEU A 191 -3.26 14.27 6.06
CA LEU A 191 -4.50 14.22 5.28
C LEU A 191 -5.64 13.58 6.08
N LYS A 192 -5.37 12.50 6.83
CA LYS A 192 -6.36 11.85 7.72
C LYS A 192 -6.87 12.80 8.80
N GLU A 193 -5.98 13.61 9.40
CA GLU A 193 -6.36 14.65 10.38
C GLU A 193 -7.19 15.78 9.77
N LYS A 194 -7.03 16.03 8.47
CA LYS A 194 -7.69 17.10 7.72
C LYS A 194 -8.86 16.62 6.87
N LYS A 195 -9.33 15.38 7.07
CA LYS A 195 -10.32 14.70 6.21
C LYS A 195 -11.56 15.54 5.89
N ASP A 196 -12.03 16.35 6.84
CA ASP A 196 -13.24 17.16 6.70
C ASP A 196 -13.02 18.46 5.89
N ASP A 197 -11.76 18.86 5.69
CA ASP A 197 -11.35 20.03 4.92
C ASP A 197 -10.93 19.67 3.47
N LEU A 198 -10.80 18.38 3.15
CA LEU A 198 -10.29 17.92 1.85
C LEU A 198 -11.31 18.05 0.74
N SER A 199 -10.83 18.19 -0.50
CA SER A 199 -11.68 18.01 -1.68
C SER A 199 -12.33 16.61 -1.70
N ASN A 200 -13.56 16.50 -2.24
CA ASN A 200 -14.26 15.22 -2.36
C ASN A 200 -13.44 14.14 -3.08
N LYS A 201 -12.63 14.54 -4.07
CA LYS A 201 -11.76 13.62 -4.82
C LYS A 201 -10.67 13.05 -3.92
N CYS A 202 -10.00 13.92 -3.16
CA CYS A 202 -8.95 13.49 -2.24
C CYS A 202 -9.52 12.66 -1.08
N ALA A 203 -10.64 13.10 -0.49
CA ALA A 203 -11.31 12.38 0.58
C ALA A 203 -11.73 10.96 0.15
N GLY A 204 -12.22 10.79 -1.09
CA GLY A 204 -12.60 9.48 -1.63
C GLY A 204 -11.42 8.51 -1.70
N VAL A 205 -10.31 8.90 -2.36
CA VAL A 205 -9.14 8.02 -2.49
C VAL A 205 -8.43 7.78 -1.15
N LEU A 206 -8.40 8.78 -0.27
CA LEU A 206 -7.84 8.62 1.08
C LEU A 206 -8.68 7.64 1.89
N PHE A 207 -10.00 7.66 1.73
CA PHE A 207 -10.88 6.75 2.44
C PHE A 207 -10.68 5.29 2.03
N GLU A 208 -10.38 5.01 0.76
CA GLU A 208 -10.00 3.66 0.29
C GLU A 208 -8.74 3.16 1.03
N ASP A 209 -7.74 4.02 1.21
CA ASP A 209 -6.53 3.69 1.97
C ASP A 209 -6.84 3.45 3.46
N ILE A 210 -7.68 4.28 4.06
CA ILE A 210 -8.12 4.11 5.46
C ILE A 210 -8.90 2.79 5.63
N GLU A 211 -9.74 2.39 4.66
CA GLU A 211 -10.44 1.10 4.68
C GLU A 211 -9.45 -0.08 4.68
N ILE A 212 -8.44 -0.04 3.80
CA ILE A 212 -7.39 -1.07 3.74
C ILE A 212 -6.63 -1.17 5.07
N GLU A 213 -6.29 -0.04 5.69
CA GLU A 213 -5.60 0.01 6.97
C GLU A 213 -6.48 -0.44 8.14
N ALA A 214 -7.78 -0.15 8.10
CA ALA A 214 -8.74 -0.66 9.09
C ALA A 214 -8.90 -2.19 9.00
N ASP A 215 -8.90 -2.74 7.78
CA ASP A 215 -8.89 -4.18 7.51
C ASP A 215 -7.59 -4.86 7.94
N ASN A 216 -6.46 -4.21 7.72
CA ASN A 216 -5.15 -4.75 8.01
C ASN A 216 -4.25 -3.70 8.68
N PRO A 217 -4.34 -3.51 10.00
CA PRO A 217 -3.63 -2.42 10.68
C PRO A 217 -2.10 -2.51 10.64
N THR A 218 -1.52 -3.61 10.16
CA THR A 218 -0.06 -3.70 9.98
C THR A 218 0.43 -3.04 8.70
N VAL A 219 -0.47 -2.53 7.85
CA VAL A 219 -0.08 -1.72 6.69
C VAL A 219 -0.22 -0.22 6.94
N ASP A 220 -0.80 0.22 8.07
CA ASP A 220 -0.73 1.62 8.53
C ASP A 220 0.70 1.91 9.01
N TYR A 221 1.52 2.51 8.15
CA TYR A 221 2.92 2.73 8.45
C TYR A 221 3.12 3.64 9.67
N PHE A 222 2.32 4.70 9.77
CA PHE A 222 2.44 5.67 10.86
C PHE A 222 2.15 5.00 12.21
N LEU A 223 1.05 4.24 12.29
CA LEU A 223 0.68 3.46 13.48
C LEU A 223 1.77 2.45 13.85
N VAL A 224 2.16 1.59 12.90
CA VAL A 224 3.14 0.52 13.17
C VAL A 224 4.49 1.10 13.62
N LYS A 225 4.93 2.21 13.00
CA LYS A 225 6.16 2.89 13.39
C LYS A 225 6.05 3.51 14.78
N ALA A 226 4.99 4.26 15.06
CA ALA A 226 4.80 4.91 16.36
C ALA A 226 4.71 3.88 17.50
N CYS A 227 4.08 2.74 17.23
CA CYS A 227 3.78 1.68 18.20
C CYS A 227 4.80 0.55 18.24
N LYS A 228 5.89 0.63 17.45
CA LYS A 228 6.92 -0.42 17.30
C LYS A 228 7.39 -1.05 18.62
N PRO A 229 7.70 -0.30 19.70
CA PRO A 229 8.14 -0.89 20.97
C PRO A 229 7.08 -1.81 21.61
N VAL A 230 5.83 -1.38 21.66
CA VAL A 230 4.71 -2.15 22.24
C VAL A 230 4.38 -3.33 21.36
N ILE A 231 4.34 -3.13 20.03
CA ILE A 231 4.07 -4.22 19.08
C ILE A 231 5.08 -5.35 19.28
N HIS A 232 6.37 -5.03 19.34
CA HIS A 232 7.42 -6.04 19.51
C HIS A 232 7.36 -6.74 20.88
N ALA A 233 7.14 -5.98 21.96
CA ALA A 233 7.15 -6.52 23.32
C ALA A 233 5.88 -7.31 23.69
N HIS A 234 4.71 -6.91 23.17
CA HIS A 234 3.43 -7.38 23.66
C HIS A 234 2.49 -7.94 22.57
N CYS A 235 2.63 -7.52 21.31
CA CYS A 235 1.74 -7.96 20.22
C CYS A 235 2.42 -8.90 19.20
N GLY A 236 3.72 -9.18 19.33
CA GLY A 236 4.53 -9.88 18.33
C GLY A 236 4.28 -11.40 18.19
N HIS A 237 3.59 -12.03 19.13
CA HIS A 237 3.32 -13.49 19.13
C HIS A 237 2.01 -13.89 18.42
N ALA A 238 1.22 -12.95 17.92
CA ALA A 238 0.00 -13.29 17.19
C ALA A 238 0.36 -13.68 15.76
N ALA A 239 0.20 -14.95 15.41
CA ALA A 239 0.27 -15.47 14.04
C ALA A 239 -0.78 -14.88 13.07
N ASN A 240 -1.39 -13.73 13.39
CA ASN A 240 -2.28 -12.97 12.55
C ASN A 240 -2.15 -11.48 12.89
N MET A 241 -1.42 -10.77 12.03
CA MET A 241 -1.27 -9.31 11.97
C MET A 241 -2.61 -8.53 12.08
N LYS A 242 -3.75 -9.18 11.84
CA LYS A 242 -5.10 -8.61 11.98
C LYS A 242 -5.52 -8.24 13.41
N ASN A 243 -4.86 -8.78 14.43
CA ASN A 243 -5.22 -8.52 15.84
C ASN A 243 -4.35 -7.44 16.50
N VAL A 244 -3.50 -6.74 15.74
CA VAL A 244 -2.62 -5.71 16.28
C VAL A 244 -3.42 -4.56 16.92
N MET A 245 -4.50 -4.10 16.30
CA MET A 245 -5.31 -3.02 16.88
C MET A 245 -5.97 -3.38 18.21
N PRO A 246 -6.69 -4.52 18.35
CA PRO A 246 -7.18 -4.98 19.64
C PRO A 246 -6.08 -5.05 20.71
N CYS A 247 -4.91 -5.61 20.38
CA CYS A 247 -3.77 -5.67 21.29
C CYS A 247 -3.30 -4.27 21.72
N LEU A 248 -3.15 -3.33 20.77
CA LEU A 248 -2.72 -1.96 21.07
C LEU A 248 -3.72 -1.22 21.97
N ILE A 249 -5.02 -1.48 21.80
CA ILE A 249 -6.07 -0.93 22.66
C ILE A 249 -5.95 -1.47 24.08
N GLU A 250 -5.75 -2.78 24.25
CA GLU A 250 -5.52 -3.40 25.56
C GLU A 250 -4.24 -2.86 26.24
N GLN A 251 -3.21 -2.57 25.44
CA GLN A 251 -1.93 -2.05 25.93
C GLN A 251 -1.89 -0.52 26.06
N ILE A 252 -2.98 0.22 25.86
CA ILE A 252 -2.95 1.71 25.77
C ILE A 252 -2.37 2.41 27.00
N GLY A 253 -2.44 1.78 28.17
CA GLY A 253 -1.87 2.25 29.44
C GLY A 253 -0.44 1.78 29.72
N ASN A 254 0.19 1.01 28.83
CA ASN A 254 1.53 0.47 28.99
C ASN A 254 2.62 1.57 28.91
N ASP A 255 3.68 1.44 29.69
CA ASP A 255 4.79 2.42 29.74
C ASP A 255 5.58 2.52 28.43
N LEU A 256 5.65 1.43 27.65
CA LEU A 256 6.27 1.42 26.32
C LEU A 256 5.41 2.15 25.26
N MET A 257 4.18 2.51 25.60
CA MET A 257 3.29 3.25 24.72
C MET A 257 3.76 4.72 24.66
N SER A 258 4.33 5.14 23.53
CA SER A 258 4.71 6.54 23.33
C SER A 258 3.47 7.45 23.29
N LYS A 259 3.67 8.77 23.42
CA LYS A 259 2.56 9.72 23.24
C LYS A 259 2.01 9.62 21.83
N GLU A 260 2.90 9.51 20.85
CA GLU A 260 2.61 9.39 19.43
C GLU A 260 1.78 8.14 19.15
N CYS A 261 2.16 6.97 19.67
CA CYS A 261 1.38 5.75 19.50
C CYS A 261 0.00 5.86 20.17
N ARG A 262 -0.09 6.39 21.39
CA ARG A 262 -1.39 6.61 22.05
C ARG A 262 -2.31 7.49 21.22
N MET A 263 -1.79 8.53 20.59
CA MET A 263 -2.57 9.41 19.72
C MET A 263 -3.01 8.68 18.46
N ALA A 264 -2.12 7.93 17.79
CA ALA A 264 -2.45 7.14 16.61
C ALA A 264 -3.56 6.10 16.89
N VAL A 265 -3.42 5.33 17.98
CA VAL A 265 -4.43 4.33 18.39
C VAL A 265 -5.78 5.00 18.64
N LYS A 266 -5.82 6.11 19.38
CA LYS A 266 -7.06 6.85 19.65
C LYS A 266 -7.68 7.42 18.38
N ALA A 267 -6.88 7.99 17.49
CA ALA A 267 -7.36 8.51 16.22
C ALA A 267 -8.06 7.41 15.41
N ARG A 268 -7.49 6.20 15.38
CA ARG A 268 -8.07 5.06 14.66
C ARG A 268 -9.35 4.57 15.33
N GLN A 269 -9.40 4.55 16.66
CA GLN A 269 -10.64 4.25 17.39
C GLN A 269 -11.75 5.27 17.09
N MET A 270 -11.42 6.56 17.00
CA MET A 270 -12.39 7.61 16.65
C MET A 270 -12.89 7.46 15.21
N MET A 271 -11.99 7.28 14.24
CA MET A 271 -12.36 7.04 12.84
C MET A 271 -13.26 5.81 12.69
N GLY A 272 -12.90 4.69 13.36
CA GLY A 272 -13.70 3.46 13.36
C GLY A 272 -15.06 3.59 14.05
N ALA A 273 -15.21 4.54 14.98
CA ALA A 273 -16.49 4.83 15.63
C ALA A 273 -17.40 5.72 14.78
N GLU A 274 -16.83 6.56 13.92
CA GLU A 274 -17.57 7.46 13.01
C GLU A 274 -18.12 6.71 11.78
N ASN A 275 -17.45 5.65 11.32
CA ASN A 275 -17.85 4.95 10.10
C ASN A 275 -17.74 3.43 10.25
N ILE A 276 -18.87 2.74 10.11
CA ILE A 276 -18.97 1.28 10.24
C ILE A 276 -18.11 0.52 9.22
N LYS A 277 -17.81 1.11 8.06
CA LYS A 277 -16.92 0.48 7.06
C LYS A 277 -15.49 0.36 7.56
N LEU A 278 -15.07 1.26 8.44
CA LEU A 278 -13.76 1.22 9.10
C LEU A 278 -13.74 0.25 10.30
N ASN A 279 -14.80 -0.53 10.47
CA ASN A 279 -14.86 -1.61 11.44
C ASN A 279 -15.29 -2.91 10.73
N PRO A 280 -14.36 -3.62 10.08
CA PRO A 280 -14.70 -4.75 9.22
C PRO A 280 -15.28 -5.94 9.97
N GLN A 281 -14.89 -6.15 11.23
CA GLN A 281 -15.50 -7.18 12.07
C GLN A 281 -16.95 -6.84 12.40
N LEU A 282 -17.22 -5.57 12.74
CA LEU A 282 -18.59 -5.09 12.99
C LEU A 282 -19.42 -5.11 11.70
N SER A 283 -18.88 -4.63 10.59
CA SER A 283 -19.53 -4.66 9.27
C SER A 283 -19.90 -6.10 8.88
N LYS A 284 -19.00 -7.08 9.09
CA LYS A 284 -19.30 -8.51 8.88
C LYS A 284 -20.42 -9.00 9.80
N ALA A 285 -20.31 -8.73 11.10
CA ALA A 285 -21.27 -9.21 12.10
C ALA A 285 -22.67 -8.60 11.94
N CYS A 286 -22.73 -7.32 11.56
CA CYS A 286 -23.96 -6.54 11.44
C CYS A 286 -24.46 -6.39 10.00
N HIS A 287 -23.88 -7.10 9.02
CA HIS A 287 -24.18 -6.90 7.60
C HIS A 287 -25.68 -6.92 7.27
N LEU A 288 -26.41 -7.89 7.83
CA LEU A 288 -27.86 -8.03 7.63
C LEU A 288 -28.67 -6.96 8.36
N ASP A 289 -28.19 -6.52 9.52
CA ASP A 289 -28.90 -5.54 10.35
C ASP A 289 -28.71 -4.13 9.81
N ILE A 290 -27.53 -3.79 9.28
CA ILE A 290 -27.29 -2.52 8.59
C ILE A 290 -28.30 -2.31 7.46
N GLN A 291 -28.54 -3.36 6.66
CA GLN A 291 -29.51 -3.30 5.55
C GLN A 291 -30.95 -3.09 6.03
N LYS A 292 -31.30 -3.61 7.20
CA LYS A 292 -32.67 -3.55 7.75
C LYS A 292 -32.92 -2.28 8.56
N VAL A 293 -31.92 -1.82 9.31
CA VAL A 293 -32.03 -0.75 10.31
C VAL A 293 -31.61 0.61 9.73
N CYS A 294 -30.68 0.63 8.77
CA CYS A 294 -30.19 1.85 8.10
C CYS A 294 -30.46 1.82 6.58
N PRO A 295 -31.72 1.68 6.14
CA PRO A 295 -32.04 1.48 4.72
C PRO A 295 -31.78 2.73 3.86
N ALA A 296 -31.84 3.93 4.44
CA ALA A 296 -31.58 5.19 3.73
C ALA A 296 -30.08 5.34 3.44
N GLU A 297 -29.24 5.15 4.45
CA GLU A 297 -27.78 5.23 4.38
C GLU A 297 -27.22 4.11 3.49
N PHE A 298 -27.81 2.91 3.55
CA PHE A 298 -27.46 1.81 2.65
C PHE A 298 -27.87 2.07 1.19
N GLY A 299 -29.00 2.75 0.97
CA GLY A 299 -29.48 3.18 -0.34
C GLY A 299 -28.57 4.23 -0.99
N GLU A 300 -28.20 5.26 -0.23
CA GLU A 300 -27.29 6.33 -0.66
C GLU A 300 -25.89 5.78 -1.00
N MET A 301 -25.34 4.89 -0.16
CA MET A 301 -24.07 4.21 -0.47
C MET A 301 -24.13 3.40 -1.76
N LYS A 302 -25.22 2.65 -2.01
CA LYS A 302 -25.39 1.89 -3.27
C LYS A 302 -25.44 2.81 -4.48
N GLN A 303 -26.10 3.95 -4.35
CA GLN A 303 -26.24 4.92 -5.42
C GLN A 303 -24.91 5.59 -5.74
N LEU A 304 -24.17 6.03 -4.72
CA LEU A 304 -22.84 6.62 -4.86
C LEU A 304 -21.83 5.65 -5.51
N VAL A 305 -21.85 4.36 -5.10
CA VAL A 305 -21.00 3.32 -5.70
C VAL A 305 -21.39 3.03 -7.16
N SER A 306 -22.67 3.07 -7.50
CA SER A 306 -23.13 2.94 -8.89
C SER A 306 -22.69 4.13 -9.74
N GLU A 307 -22.77 5.35 -9.21
CA GLU A 307 -22.34 6.57 -9.88
C GLU A 307 -20.82 6.58 -10.11
N LEU A 308 -20.02 6.25 -9.09
CA LEU A 308 -18.56 6.11 -9.21
C LEU A 308 -18.15 5.02 -10.21
N LYS A 309 -18.84 3.86 -10.23
CA LYS A 309 -18.61 2.81 -11.22
C LYS A 309 -19.02 3.23 -12.64
N ALA A 310 -20.05 4.05 -12.78
CA ALA A 310 -20.46 4.60 -14.06
C ALA A 310 -19.43 5.62 -14.57
N ASP A 311 -18.90 6.46 -13.70
CA ASP A 311 -17.84 7.42 -14.03
C ASP A 311 -16.55 6.71 -14.46
N MET A 312 -16.10 5.68 -13.73
CA MET A 312 -14.94 4.86 -14.11
C MET A 312 -15.13 4.12 -15.45
N ASN A 313 -16.36 3.72 -15.79
CA ASN A 313 -16.66 3.09 -17.08
C ASN A 313 -16.77 4.10 -18.23
N SER A 314 -17.18 5.34 -17.94
CA SER A 314 -17.25 6.42 -18.91
C SER A 314 -15.85 6.90 -19.35
N GLU A 315 -14.89 6.94 -18.42
CA GLU A 315 -13.48 7.27 -18.72
C GLU A 315 -12.79 6.16 -19.53
N LYS A 316 -13.15 4.89 -19.31
CA LYS A 316 -12.69 3.78 -20.16
C LYS A 316 -13.29 3.81 -21.57
N GLY A 317 -14.48 4.37 -21.75
CA GLY A 317 -15.14 4.54 -23.05
C GLY A 317 -14.61 5.71 -23.87
N ALA A 318 -14.03 6.73 -23.24
CA ALA A 318 -13.48 7.91 -23.90
C ALA A 318 -12.05 7.72 -24.45
N LEU A 319 -11.43 6.57 -24.19
CA LEU A 319 -10.07 6.20 -24.63
C LEU A 319 -10.03 5.17 -25.79
N PHE A 320 -11.17 4.92 -26.46
CA PHE A 320 -11.24 4.08 -27.67
C PHE A 320 -11.69 4.85 -28.91
#